data_AF-A0A2R7SRA2-F1
#
_entry.id   AF-A0A2R7SRA2-F1
#
_cell.length_a   1.000
_cell.length_b   1.000
_cell.length_c   1.000
_cell.angle_alpha   90.00
_cell.angle_beta   90.00
_cell.angle_gamma   90.00
#
_symmetry.space_group_name_H-M   'P 1'
#
loop_
_entity.id
_entity.type
_entity.pdbx_description
1 polymer ?
#
loop_
_entity_poly.entity_id
_entity_poly.type
_entity_poly.pdbx_seq_one_letter_code
_entity_poly.pdbx_strand_id
1 'polypeptide(L)'
;MGVLRDPECKSSSCVEGKLSISWNEFPQLDERGQAEFLLRVAKLAVGAFVGFPLIECKVQEYLALASELYEGRVELTPALMVFIEDPEMRRDFGAYFEVVKDDEAACAALDLASYACAFLLRIVCGQRSGRGLPDSVLEALPEIHAYYRDRAAFLGI
;
A
#
# COMPACT_ATOMS: atom_id res chain seq x y z
N MET A 1 26.01 22.77 -6.14
CA MET A 1 24.73 22.20 -5.68
C MET A 1 24.15 21.42 -6.84
N GLY A 2 24.22 20.09 -6.78
CA GLY A 2 23.73 19.21 -7.85
C GLY A 2 22.23 18.98 -7.67
N VAL A 3 21.44 19.39 -8.65
CA VAL A 3 20.01 19.07 -8.73
C VAL A 3 19.91 17.62 -9.19
N LEU A 4 19.55 16.71 -8.29
CA LEU A 4 19.20 15.34 -8.63
C LEU A 4 17.90 15.40 -9.46
N ARG A 5 18.03 15.20 -10.77
CA ARG A 5 16.92 14.93 -11.67
C ARG A 5 16.66 13.43 -11.60
N ASP A 6 15.61 13.02 -10.91
CA ASP A 6 15.08 11.66 -11.03
C ASP A 6 14.10 11.60 -12.22
N PRO A 7 14.08 10.49 -13.00
CA PRO A 7 13.49 10.45 -14.32
C PRO A 7 11.97 10.24 -14.31
N GLU A 8 11.37 10.66 -15.42
CA GLU A 8 9.95 10.80 -15.73
C GLU A 8 9.07 9.61 -15.31
N CYS A 9 8.11 9.90 -14.42
CA CYS A 9 7.00 9.01 -14.09
C CYS A 9 6.06 8.91 -15.30
N LYS A 10 6.03 7.75 -15.96
CA LYS A 10 5.09 7.47 -17.04
C LYS A 10 3.76 7.08 -16.44
N SER A 11 2.84 8.05 -16.34
CA SER A 11 1.46 7.85 -15.91
C SER A 11 0.81 6.74 -16.75
N SER A 12 0.42 5.64 -16.10
CA SER A 12 -0.27 4.53 -16.74
C SER A 12 -1.65 4.35 -16.10
N SER A 13 -2.68 4.61 -16.91
CA SER A 13 -4.05 4.07 -16.84
C SER A 13 -4.75 4.04 -15.48
N CYS A 14 -5.71 4.95 -15.28
CA CYS A 14 -6.75 4.83 -14.25
C CYS A 14 -7.48 3.49 -14.39
N VAL A 15 -7.42 2.64 -13.37
CA VAL A 15 -8.14 1.37 -13.35
C VAL A 15 -9.60 1.64 -12.96
N GLU A 16 -10.50 1.69 -13.94
CA GLU A 16 -11.94 1.58 -13.67
C GLU A 16 -12.23 0.14 -13.22
N GLY A 17 -12.51 -0.07 -11.94
CA GLY A 17 -12.84 -1.39 -11.43
C GLY A 17 -13.69 -1.33 -10.17
N LYS A 18 -15.00 -1.55 -10.29
CA LYS A 18 -15.85 -1.84 -9.12
C LYS A 18 -15.34 -3.08 -8.40
N LEU A 19 -15.25 -3.05 -7.08
CA LEU A 19 -14.93 -4.23 -6.28
C LEU A 19 -15.98 -5.32 -6.52
N SER A 20 -15.55 -6.52 -6.89
CA SER A 20 -16.42 -7.69 -7.06
C SER A 20 -16.68 -8.44 -5.75
N ILE A 21 -15.95 -8.08 -4.70
CA ILE A 21 -16.01 -8.66 -3.36
C ILE A 21 -16.33 -7.50 -2.41
N SER A 22 -17.20 -7.72 -1.43
CA SER A 22 -17.49 -6.71 -0.41
C SER A 22 -16.55 -6.82 0.79
N TRP A 23 -16.36 -5.71 1.51
CA TRP A 23 -15.65 -5.72 2.79
C TRP A 23 -16.25 -6.67 3.84
N ASN A 24 -17.53 -7.05 3.70
CA ASN A 24 -18.16 -8.03 4.59
C ASN A 24 -17.69 -9.47 4.30
N GLU A 25 -17.24 -9.74 3.07
CA GLU A 25 -16.70 -11.04 2.64
C GLU A 25 -15.20 -11.15 2.93
N PHE A 26 -14.49 -10.02 3.06
CA PHE A 26 -13.04 -9.99 3.30
C PHE A 26 -12.56 -10.95 4.41
N PRO A 27 -13.18 -11.00 5.62
CA PRO A 27 -12.69 -11.88 6.68
C PRO A 27 -12.84 -13.38 6.39
N GLN A 28 -13.65 -13.74 5.39
CA GLN A 28 -13.93 -15.12 5.00
C GLN A 28 -13.02 -15.63 3.88
N LEU A 29 -12.26 -14.73 3.24
CA LEU A 29 -11.29 -15.08 2.21
C LEU A 29 -10.06 -15.76 2.84
N ASP A 30 -9.36 -16.58 2.06
CA ASP A 30 -8.03 -17.04 2.42
C ASP A 30 -7.00 -15.89 2.33
N GLU A 31 -5.80 -16.09 2.86
CA GLU A 31 -4.75 -15.05 2.90
C GLU A 31 -4.47 -14.45 1.51
N ARG A 32 -4.50 -15.30 0.48
CA ARG A 32 -4.30 -14.89 -0.91
C ARG A 32 -5.44 -14.00 -1.39
N GLY A 33 -6.69 -14.40 -1.20
CA GLY A 33 -7.87 -13.60 -1.54
C GLY A 33 -7.93 -12.28 -0.77
N GLN A 34 -7.53 -12.27 0.51
CA GLN A 34 -7.41 -11.05 1.32
C GLN A 34 -6.38 -10.10 0.74
N ALA A 35 -5.19 -10.59 0.37
CA ALA A 35 -4.14 -9.76 -0.23
C ALA A 35 -4.57 -9.17 -1.58
N GLU A 36 -5.20 -9.97 -2.44
CA GLU A 36 -5.72 -9.51 -3.73
C GLU A 36 -6.77 -8.41 -3.56
N PHE A 37 -7.70 -8.61 -2.62
CA PHE A 37 -8.73 -7.63 -2.29
C PHE A 37 -8.10 -6.30 -1.85
N LEU A 38 -7.16 -6.33 -0.89
CA LEU A 38 -6.51 -5.13 -0.38
C LEU A 38 -5.70 -4.40 -1.44
N LEU A 39 -4.97 -5.12 -2.30
CA LEU A 39 -4.25 -4.51 -3.42
C LEU A 39 -5.20 -3.80 -4.38
N ARG A 40 -6.38 -4.37 -4.63
CA ARG A 40 -7.38 -3.75 -5.51
C ARG A 40 -7.96 -2.49 -4.88
N VAL A 41 -8.32 -2.53 -3.60
CA VAL A 41 -8.78 -1.35 -2.85
C VAL A 41 -7.73 -0.24 -2.91
N ALA A 42 -6.47 -0.56 -2.61
CA ALA A 42 -5.39 0.42 -2.62
C ALA A 42 -5.18 1.05 -4.00
N LYS A 43 -5.24 0.26 -5.08
CA LYS A 43 -5.15 0.77 -6.46
C LYS A 43 -6.29 1.73 -6.82
N LEU A 44 -7.51 1.48 -6.34
CA LEU A 44 -8.65 2.38 -6.54
C LEU A 44 -8.47 3.70 -5.77
N ALA A 45 -7.84 3.65 -4.60
CA ALA A 45 -7.60 4.81 -3.75
C ALA A 45 -6.56 5.79 -4.29
N VAL A 46 -5.73 5.38 -5.25
CA VAL A 46 -4.66 6.22 -5.84
C VAL A 46 -5.18 7.56 -6.38
N GLY A 47 -6.41 7.60 -6.90
CA GLY A 47 -7.01 8.83 -7.42
C GLY A 47 -7.22 9.93 -6.36
N ALA A 48 -7.09 9.62 -5.07
CA ALA A 48 -7.28 10.57 -3.98
C ALA A 48 -6.07 11.49 -3.72
N PHE A 49 -4.91 11.23 -4.34
CA PHE A 49 -3.69 12.06 -4.19
C PHE A 49 -3.72 13.35 -5.03
N VAL A 50 -4.86 14.02 -5.11
CA VAL A 50 -5.04 15.25 -5.90
C VAL A 50 -4.14 16.36 -5.34
N GLY A 51 -3.23 16.89 -6.17
CA GLY A 51 -2.26 17.90 -5.75
C GLY A 51 -0.94 17.34 -5.21
N PHE A 52 -0.78 16.02 -5.14
CA PHE A 52 0.43 15.33 -4.66
C PHE A 52 1.04 14.37 -5.70
N PRO A 53 1.39 14.84 -6.92
CA PRO A 53 1.76 13.96 -8.04
C PRO A 53 3.00 13.09 -7.78
N LEU A 54 3.93 13.58 -6.96
CA LEU A 54 5.12 12.81 -6.58
C LEU A 54 4.77 11.64 -5.65
N ILE A 55 3.86 11.86 -4.71
CA ILE A 55 3.41 10.83 -3.76
C ILE A 55 2.53 9.82 -4.48
N GLU A 56 1.61 10.29 -5.33
CA GLU A 56 0.80 9.44 -6.19
C GLU A 56 1.69 8.48 -7.01
N CYS A 57 2.70 9.02 -7.70
CA CYS A 57 3.63 8.23 -8.50
C CYS A 57 4.36 7.19 -7.64
N LYS A 58 4.86 7.58 -6.46
CA LYS A 58 5.56 6.67 -5.55
C LYS A 58 4.63 5.55 -5.07
N VAL A 59 3.42 5.89 -4.60
CA VAL A 59 2.43 4.90 -4.18
C VAL A 59 2.10 3.93 -5.31
N GLN A 60 1.95 4.40 -6.56
CA GLN A 60 1.76 3.54 -7.73
C GLN A 60 2.93 2.56 -7.94
N GLU A 61 4.18 3.04 -7.87
CA GLU A 61 5.38 2.19 -7.98
C GLU A 61 5.39 1.08 -6.92
N TYR A 62 5.01 1.39 -5.69
CA TYR A 62 5.00 0.41 -4.61
C TYR A 62 3.84 -0.58 -4.70
N LEU A 63 2.65 -0.14 -5.12
CA LEU A 63 1.55 -1.05 -5.41
C LEU A 63 1.86 -1.98 -6.59
N ALA A 64 2.68 -1.53 -7.55
CA ALA A 64 3.20 -2.39 -8.61
C ALA A 64 4.16 -3.45 -8.04
N LEU A 65 5.10 -3.07 -7.18
CA LEU A 65 6.00 -4.00 -6.48
C LEU A 65 5.22 -5.03 -5.64
N ALA A 66 4.22 -4.57 -4.89
CA ALA A 66 3.36 -5.45 -4.12
C ALA A 66 2.55 -6.41 -5.03
N SER A 67 2.09 -5.94 -6.18
CA SER A 67 1.43 -6.83 -7.16
C SER A 67 2.38 -7.90 -7.69
N GLU A 68 3.63 -7.54 -8.02
CA GLU A 68 4.63 -8.51 -8.46
C GLU A 68 4.99 -9.52 -7.35
N LEU A 69 5.05 -9.06 -6.10
CA LEU A 69 5.29 -9.91 -4.94
C LEU A 69 4.13 -10.91 -4.73
N TYR A 70 2.88 -10.47 -4.91
CA TYR A 70 1.68 -11.31 -4.88
C TYR A 70 1.71 -12.42 -5.96
N GLU A 71 2.26 -12.12 -7.14
CA GLU A 71 2.48 -13.09 -8.22
C GLU A 71 3.65 -14.06 -7.96
N GLY A 72 4.32 -13.95 -6.81
CA GLY A 72 5.33 -14.91 -6.36
C GLY A 72 6.79 -14.46 -6.54
N ARG A 73 7.04 -13.19 -6.91
CA ARG A 73 8.40 -12.61 -6.97
C ARG A 73 8.93 -12.24 -5.59
N VAL A 74 9.18 -13.26 -4.76
CA VAL A 74 9.60 -13.12 -3.36
C VAL A 74 10.94 -12.38 -3.18
N GLU A 75 11.77 -12.32 -4.21
CA GLU A 75 13.01 -11.52 -4.24
C GLU A 75 12.77 -10.02 -4.12
N LEU A 76 11.55 -9.52 -4.37
CA LEU A 76 11.18 -8.11 -4.24
C LEU A 76 10.86 -7.69 -2.79
N THR A 77 10.77 -8.65 -1.86
CA THR A 77 10.50 -8.41 -0.43
C THR A 77 11.38 -7.31 0.16
N PRO A 78 12.72 -7.25 -0.04
CA PRO A 78 13.54 -6.19 0.54
C PRO A 78 13.20 -4.79 0.01
N ALA A 79 12.87 -4.67 -1.28
CA ALA A 79 12.51 -3.39 -1.88
C ALA A 79 11.18 -2.85 -1.33
N LEU A 80 10.20 -3.74 -1.15
CA LEU A 80 8.92 -3.37 -0.55
C LEU A 80 9.06 -3.13 0.96
N MET A 81 10.00 -3.78 1.64
CA MET A 81 10.29 -3.54 3.07
C MET A 81 10.83 -2.14 3.31
N VAL A 82 11.75 -1.66 2.47
CA VAL A 82 12.32 -0.30 2.55
C VAL A 82 11.22 0.76 2.39
N PHE A 83 10.17 0.48 1.64
CA PHE A 83 9.03 1.38 1.54
C PHE A 83 8.21 1.46 2.83
N ILE A 84 8.05 0.31 3.51
CA ILE A 84 7.28 0.22 4.75
C ILE A 84 8.00 0.91 5.91
N GLU A 85 9.30 0.66 6.02
CA GLU A 85 10.14 1.25 7.04
C GLU A 85 11.52 1.52 6.43
N ASP A 86 11.74 2.77 6.02
CA ASP A 86 13.04 3.25 5.55
C ASP A 86 13.84 3.67 6.79
N PRO A 87 14.95 3.00 7.12
CA PRO A 87 15.77 3.40 8.27
C PRO A 87 16.36 4.82 8.13
N GLU A 88 16.42 5.37 6.91
CA GLU A 88 16.82 6.76 6.69
C GLU A 88 15.64 7.75 6.76
N MET A 89 14.39 7.27 6.88
CA MET A 89 13.14 8.03 6.89
C MET A 89 13.00 9.01 5.70
N ARG A 90 13.63 8.69 4.56
CA ARG A 90 13.63 9.59 3.40
C ARG A 90 12.47 9.30 2.46
N ARG A 91 12.04 8.04 2.39
CA ARG A 91 11.10 7.53 1.39
C ARG A 91 10.17 6.45 1.94
N ASP A 92 9.81 6.55 3.22
CA ASP A 92 8.84 5.66 3.85
C ASP A 92 7.45 6.29 3.99
N PHE A 93 6.51 5.50 4.49
CA PHE A 93 5.15 5.97 4.78
C PHE A 93 5.10 7.12 5.77
N GLY A 94 5.97 7.13 6.79
CA GLY A 94 6.01 8.22 7.77
C GLY A 94 6.33 9.55 7.10
N ALA A 95 7.34 9.56 6.23
CA ALA A 95 7.72 10.75 5.47
C ALA A 95 6.60 11.20 4.51
N TYR A 96 5.92 10.27 3.83
CA TYR A 96 4.80 10.63 2.94
C TYR A 96 3.59 11.13 3.72
N PHE A 97 3.29 10.55 4.88
CA PHE A 97 2.20 10.98 5.74
C PHE A 97 2.39 12.42 6.20
N GLU A 98 3.59 12.81 6.62
CA GLU A 98 3.88 14.19 7.04
C GLU A 98 3.62 15.23 5.95
N VAL A 99 3.71 14.85 4.67
CA VAL A 99 3.42 15.74 3.53
C VAL A 99 1.92 15.85 3.25
N VAL A 100 1.16 14.77 3.46
CA VAL A 100 -0.28 14.73 3.13
C VAL A 100 -1.21 14.88 4.33
N LYS A 101 -0.68 15.01 5.55
CA LYS A 101 -1.45 15.00 6.81
C LYS A 101 -2.62 15.99 6.90
N ASP A 102 -2.56 17.08 6.15
CA ASP A 102 -3.61 18.11 6.12
C ASP A 102 -4.70 17.82 5.06
N ASP A 103 -4.56 16.75 4.27
CA ASP A 103 -5.52 16.26 3.29
C ASP A 103 -6.04 14.88 3.70
N GLU A 104 -7.28 14.83 4.20
CA GLU A 104 -7.90 13.62 4.72
C GLU A 104 -8.06 12.51 3.66
N ALA A 105 -8.25 12.88 2.38
CA ALA A 105 -8.42 11.93 1.29
C ALA A 105 -7.08 11.30 0.89
N ALA A 106 -6.04 12.11 0.76
CA ALA A 106 -4.68 11.62 0.53
C ALA A 106 -4.19 10.77 1.71
N CYS A 107 -4.51 11.13 2.96
CA CYS A 107 -4.23 10.30 4.14
C CYS A 107 -4.93 8.95 4.07
N ALA A 108 -6.23 8.93 3.78
CA ALA A 108 -6.99 7.68 3.69
C ALA A 108 -6.45 6.76 2.58
N ALA A 109 -6.05 7.32 1.44
CA ALA A 109 -5.45 6.54 0.36
C ALA A 109 -4.06 6.00 0.73
N LEU A 110 -3.26 6.78 1.44
CA LEU A 110 -1.95 6.36 1.93
C LEU A 110 -2.08 5.22 2.96
N ASP A 111 -3.05 5.31 3.87
CA ASP A 111 -3.36 4.25 4.83
C ASP A 111 -3.70 2.93 4.13
N LEU A 112 -4.55 2.99 3.10
CA LEU A 112 -4.96 1.81 2.33
C LEU A 112 -3.78 1.18 1.58
N ALA A 113 -2.92 2.01 0.96
CA ALA A 113 -1.72 1.53 0.29
C ALA A 113 -0.73 0.90 1.28
N SER A 114 -0.55 1.52 2.44
CA SER A 114 0.33 1.02 3.51
C SER A 114 -0.13 -0.34 4.00
N TYR A 115 -1.40 -0.46 4.34
CA TYR A 115 -1.97 -1.71 4.83
C TYR A 115 -1.88 -2.83 3.80
N ALA A 116 -2.20 -2.57 2.53
CA ALA A 116 -2.09 -3.58 1.48
C ALA A 116 -0.66 -4.12 1.33
N CYS A 117 0.34 -3.22 1.31
CA CYS A 117 1.75 -3.60 1.20
C CYS A 117 2.24 -4.34 2.45
N ALA A 118 1.91 -3.84 3.65
CA ALA A 118 2.29 -4.43 4.93
C ALA A 118 1.68 -5.84 5.11
N PHE A 119 0.39 -5.98 4.78
CA PHE A 119 -0.33 -7.24 4.86
C PHE A 119 0.28 -8.30 3.92
N LEU A 120 0.62 -7.92 2.70
CA LEU A 120 1.28 -8.82 1.76
C LEU A 120 2.67 -9.25 2.24
N LEU A 121 3.47 -8.31 2.75
CA LEU A 121 4.77 -8.64 3.35
C LEU A 121 4.63 -9.57 4.54
N ARG A 122 3.58 -9.40 5.37
CA ARG A 122 3.30 -10.31 6.48
C ARG A 122 3.04 -11.73 5.99
N ILE A 123 2.25 -11.91 4.94
CA ILE A 123 1.99 -13.25 4.37
C ILE A 123 3.30 -13.87 3.84
N VAL A 124 4.05 -13.12 3.02
CA VAL A 124 5.27 -13.64 2.38
C VAL A 124 6.38 -13.91 3.40
N CYS A 125 6.54 -13.05 4.41
CA CYS A 125 7.61 -13.16 5.40
C CYS A 125 7.22 -14.02 6.61
N GLY A 126 5.95 -14.05 7.00
CA GLY A 126 5.41 -14.89 8.07
C GLY A 126 5.65 -16.38 7.80
N GLN A 127 5.75 -16.76 6.53
CA GLN A 127 6.13 -18.11 6.09
C GLN A 127 7.63 -18.44 6.29
N ARG A 128 8.51 -17.46 6.53
CA ARG A 128 9.97 -17.65 6.48
C ARG A 128 10.74 -17.49 7.79
N SER A 129 10.21 -16.78 8.79
CA SER A 129 10.64 -16.68 10.20
C SER A 129 10.48 -15.24 10.67
N GLY A 130 9.59 -15.00 11.64
CA GLY A 130 9.21 -13.66 12.12
C GLY A 130 10.27 -12.89 12.92
N ARG A 131 11.57 -13.03 12.61
CA ARG A 131 12.62 -12.20 13.21
C ARG A 131 13.01 -11.09 12.24
N GLY A 132 12.79 -9.84 12.65
CA GLY A 132 13.26 -8.65 11.94
C GLY A 132 12.27 -8.00 10.96
N LEU A 133 10.96 -8.22 11.15
CA LEU A 133 9.94 -7.45 10.43
C LEU A 133 9.60 -6.16 11.19
N PRO A 134 9.34 -5.05 10.47
CA PRO A 134 8.75 -3.83 11.04
C PRO A 134 7.48 -4.11 11.81
N ASP A 135 7.25 -3.33 12.88
CA ASP A 135 6.00 -3.42 13.66
C ASP A 135 4.77 -3.19 12.77
N SER A 136 4.85 -2.26 11.82
CA SER A 136 3.79 -2.00 10.83
C SER A 136 3.44 -3.21 9.96
N VAL A 137 4.41 -4.09 9.66
CA VAL A 137 4.17 -5.36 8.96
C VAL A 137 3.55 -6.39 9.90
N LEU A 138 4.02 -6.48 11.14
CA LEU A 138 3.50 -7.41 12.14
C LEU A 138 2.05 -7.07 12.54
N GLU A 139 1.72 -5.79 12.59
CA GLU A 139 0.42 -5.25 12.96
C GLU A 139 -0.58 -5.20 11.79
N ALA A 140 -0.15 -5.48 10.56
CA ALA A 140 -1.03 -5.62 9.38
C ALA A 140 -1.85 -6.91 9.44
N LEU A 141 -2.72 -6.99 10.44
CA LEU A 141 -3.57 -8.11 10.78
C LEU A 141 -4.93 -8.00 10.06
N PRO A 142 -5.59 -9.10 9.67
CA PRO A 142 -6.93 -9.02 9.10
C PRO A 142 -7.94 -8.45 10.10
N GLU A 143 -7.72 -8.54 11.41
CA GLU A 143 -8.61 -8.06 12.45
C GLU A 143 -8.79 -6.54 12.44
N ILE A 144 -7.81 -5.78 11.94
CA ILE A 144 -7.89 -4.31 11.83
C ILE A 144 -8.54 -3.82 10.54
N HIS A 145 -9.07 -4.72 9.70
CA HIS A 145 -9.71 -4.37 8.42
C HIS A 145 -10.90 -3.40 8.56
N ALA A 146 -11.58 -3.37 9.71
CA ALA A 146 -12.71 -2.47 9.93
C ALA A 146 -12.31 -0.99 9.81
N TYR A 147 -11.11 -0.63 10.31
CA TYR A 147 -10.56 0.71 10.15
C TYR A 147 -10.35 1.06 8.67
N TYR A 148 -9.73 0.16 7.91
CA TYR A 148 -9.45 0.37 6.48
C TYR A 148 -10.71 0.32 5.61
N ARG A 149 -11.72 -0.45 6.00
CA ARG A 149 -13.05 -0.37 5.37
C ARG A 149 -13.62 1.03 5.50
N ASP A 150 -13.54 1.63 6.68
CA ASP A 150 -14.11 2.97 6.91
C ASP A 150 -13.32 4.04 6.12
N ARG A 151 -11.99 3.87 5.97
CA ARG A 151 -11.17 4.69 5.06
C ARG A 151 -11.55 4.52 3.58
N ALA A 152 -11.79 3.29 3.12
CA ALA A 152 -12.24 3.05 1.75
C ALA A 152 -13.64 3.63 1.48
N ALA A 153 -14.56 3.47 2.44
CA ALA A 153 -15.90 4.04 2.35
C ALA A 153 -15.87 5.58 2.30
N PHE A 154 -14.97 6.22 3.05
CA PHE A 154 -14.74 7.67 2.99
C PHE A 154 -14.33 8.14 1.58
N LEU A 155 -13.54 7.33 0.87
CA LEU A 155 -13.13 7.58 -0.51
C LEU A 155 -14.19 7.17 -1.56
N GLY A 156 -15.30 6.57 -1.13
CA GLY A 156 -16.36 6.08 -2.03
C GLY A 156 -16.02 4.76 -2.75
N ILE A 157 -15.14 3.95 -2.18
CA ILE A 157 -14.68 2.64 -2.71
C ILE A 157 -15.49 1.48 -2.11
#